data_AF-A0A9D8FFT9-F1
#
_entry.id   AF-A0A9D8FFT9-F1
#
_cell.length_a   1.000
_cell.length_b   1.000
_cell.length_c   1.000
_cell.angle_alpha   90.00
_cell.angle_beta   90.00
_cell.angle_gamma   90.00
#
_symmetry.space_group_name_H-M   'P 1'
#
loop_
_entity.id
_entity.type
_entity.pdbx_description
1 polymer ?
#
loop_
_entity_poly.entity_id
_entity_poly.type
_entity_poly.pdbx_seq_one_letter_code
_entity_poly.pdbx_strand_id
1 'polypeptide(L)'
;MNEVLRNLPKLPVGATTTWLGLRSQVLVVDDVVSLDRPVVFAASKDRPILFTALAWTEVLLTLDKFDFADVLGGEFYGLRVLLPYQLLGLERSAGRL
;
A
#
# COMPACT_ATOMS: atom_id res chain seq x y z
N MET A 1 -0.71 12.59 -5.81
CA MET A 1 -1.36 13.54 -4.85
C MET A 1 -2.65 14.18 -5.36
N ASN A 2 -2.89 14.30 -6.67
CA ASN A 2 -4.13 14.92 -7.20
C ASN A 2 -5.41 14.22 -6.73
N GLU A 3 -5.39 12.90 -6.62
CA GLU A 3 -6.56 12.11 -6.20
C GLU A 3 -6.98 12.37 -4.74
N VAL A 4 -6.03 12.57 -3.83
CA VAL A 4 -6.35 12.89 -2.43
C VAL A 4 -7.07 14.23 -2.35
N LEU A 5 -6.58 15.25 -3.06
CA LEU A 5 -7.20 16.57 -3.09
C LEU A 5 -8.59 16.54 -3.73
N ARG A 6 -8.81 15.69 -4.73
CA ARG A 6 -10.12 15.46 -5.34
C ARG A 6 -11.13 14.82 -4.38
N ASN A 7 -10.67 13.95 -3.49
CA ASN A 7 -11.53 13.19 -2.59
C ASN A 7 -11.74 13.87 -1.23
N LEU A 8 -10.81 14.72 -0.79
CA LEU A 8 -10.87 15.38 0.51
C LEU A 8 -12.18 16.14 0.79
N PRO A 9 -12.78 16.88 -0.18
CA PRO A 9 -14.06 17.57 0.04
C PRO A 9 -15.25 16.64 0.27
N LYS A 10 -15.12 15.33 -0.04
CA LYS A 10 -16.18 14.32 0.15
C LYS A 10 -16.17 13.71 1.55
N LEU A 11 -15.17 14.05 2.38
CA LEU A 11 -14.97 13.50 3.70
C LEU A 11 -15.44 14.49 4.79
N PRO A 12 -15.66 14.02 6.04
CA PRO A 12 -16.01 14.91 7.14
C PRO A 12 -15.02 16.05 7.35
N VAL A 13 -15.47 17.16 7.92
CA VAL A 13 -14.70 18.42 8.09
C VAL A 13 -13.32 18.22 8.74
N GLY A 14 -13.19 17.27 9.68
CA GLY A 14 -11.91 16.95 10.33
C GLY A 14 -10.86 16.28 9.43
N ALA A 15 -11.26 15.74 8.27
CA ALA A 15 -10.37 15.01 7.37
C ALA A 15 -9.24 15.88 6.83
N THR A 16 -9.49 17.17 6.59
CA THR A 16 -8.46 18.11 6.12
C THR A 16 -7.34 18.27 7.13
N THR A 17 -7.67 18.45 8.40
CA THR A 17 -6.67 18.57 9.48
C THR A 17 -5.85 17.30 9.61
N THR A 18 -6.51 16.13 9.61
CA THR A 18 -5.82 14.84 9.65
C THR A 18 -4.90 14.65 8.45
N TRP A 19 -5.36 15.00 7.24
CA TRP A 19 -4.56 14.91 6.03
C TRP A 19 -3.32 15.80 6.08
N LEU A 20 -3.42 17.02 6.60
CA LEU A 20 -2.25 17.90 6.74
C LEU A 20 -1.16 17.28 7.63
N GLY A 21 -1.55 16.61 8.72
CA GLY A 21 -0.60 15.91 9.60
C GLY A 21 -0.02 14.62 8.98
N LEU A 22 -0.79 13.92 8.16
CA LEU A 22 -0.30 12.73 7.43
C LEU A 22 0.61 13.11 6.25
N ARG A 23 0.29 14.19 5.55
CA ARG A 23 1.03 14.64 4.35
C ARG A 23 2.50 14.89 4.65
N SER A 24 2.85 15.40 5.83
CA SER A 24 4.24 15.61 6.22
C SER A 24 5.03 14.31 6.43
N GLN A 25 4.33 13.18 6.59
CA GLN A 25 4.91 11.85 6.76
C GLN A 25 4.92 11.04 5.46
N VAL A 26 4.33 11.56 4.38
CA VAL A 26 4.32 10.90 3.06
C VAL A 26 5.66 11.10 2.38
N LEU A 27 6.33 9.98 2.09
CA LEU A 27 7.54 9.96 1.28
C LEU A 27 7.18 9.58 -0.16
N VAL A 28 7.76 10.32 -1.12
CA VAL A 28 7.76 9.94 -2.54
C VAL A 28 9.11 9.33 -2.82
N VAL A 29 9.11 8.08 -3.29
CA VAL A 29 10.31 7.31 -3.60
C VAL A 29 10.32 6.95 -5.07
N ASP A 30 11.52 6.83 -5.64
CA ASP A 30 11.70 6.38 -7.01
C ASP A 30 11.42 4.86 -7.11
N ASP A 31 10.99 4.42 -8.29
CA ASP A 31 10.78 3.02 -8.62
C ASP A 31 12.10 2.33 -8.95
N VAL A 32 12.89 2.03 -7.92
CA VAL A 32 14.25 1.51 -8.11
C VAL A 32 14.43 0.19 -7.41
N VAL A 33 14.09 -0.91 -8.10
CA VAL A 33 14.54 -2.24 -7.71
C VAL A 33 14.68 -3.15 -8.93
N SER A 34 15.87 -3.73 -9.09
CA SER A 34 16.05 -4.99 -9.80
C SER A 34 16.20 -6.11 -8.77
N LEU A 35 15.37 -7.15 -8.85
CA LEU A 35 15.57 -8.35 -8.06
C LEU A 35 16.52 -9.27 -8.81
N ASP A 36 17.56 -9.78 -8.14
CA ASP A 36 18.39 -10.88 -8.63
C ASP A 36 17.71 -12.26 -8.44
N ARG A 37 16.36 -12.26 -8.47
CA ARG A 37 15.53 -13.44 -8.30
C ARG A 37 14.40 -13.42 -9.34
N PRO A 38 14.04 -14.57 -9.92
CA PRO A 38 12.93 -14.63 -10.86
C PRO A 38 11.64 -14.25 -10.15
N VAL A 39 10.82 -13.44 -10.83
CA VAL A 39 9.54 -12.95 -10.33
C VAL A 39 8.48 -13.96 -10.73
N VAL A 40 7.95 -14.69 -9.76
CA VAL A 40 6.91 -15.72 -9.99
C VAL A 40 5.54 -15.06 -9.86
N PHE A 41 5.25 -14.12 -10.77
CA PHE A 41 3.96 -13.43 -10.88
C PHE A 41 3.74 -13.01 -12.33
N ALA A 42 2.49 -13.00 -12.80
CA ALA A 42 2.18 -12.69 -14.20
C ALA A 42 2.59 -11.26 -14.59
N ALA A 43 2.81 -11.06 -15.90
CA ALA A 43 2.76 -9.77 -16.60
C ALA A 43 1.63 -8.85 -16.11
N SER A 44 1.85 -7.90 -15.19
CA SER A 44 0.82 -6.90 -14.87
C SER A 44 1.37 -5.47 -14.88
N LYS A 45 0.49 -4.52 -15.18
CA LYS A 45 0.79 -3.08 -15.22
C LYS A 45 1.27 -2.56 -13.84
N ASP A 46 0.84 -3.20 -12.75
CA ASP A 46 1.12 -2.76 -11.38
C ASP A 46 2.32 -3.48 -10.73
N ARG A 47 2.98 -4.37 -11.48
CA ARG A 47 4.18 -5.06 -10.99
C ARG A 47 5.28 -4.13 -10.45
N PRO A 48 5.57 -2.95 -11.05
CA PRO A 48 6.54 -2.02 -10.48
C PRO A 48 6.22 -1.59 -9.05
N ILE A 49 4.94 -1.48 -8.69
CA ILE A 49 4.49 -1.10 -7.34
C ILE A 49 4.92 -2.13 -6.30
N LEU A 50 4.85 -3.43 -6.63
CA LEU A 50 5.29 -4.52 -5.74
C LEU A 50 6.79 -4.44 -5.45
N PHE A 51 7.60 -4.11 -6.45
CA PHE A 51 9.04 -4.00 -6.28
C PHE A 51 9.41 -2.81 -5.40
N THR A 52 8.85 -1.63 -5.68
CA THR A 52 9.08 -0.46 -4.85
C THR A 52 8.64 -0.73 -3.41
N ALA A 53 7.46 -1.31 -3.19
CA ALA A 53 7.01 -1.65 -1.84
C ALA A 53 7.96 -2.65 -1.15
N LEU A 54 8.42 -3.69 -1.86
CA LEU A 54 9.33 -4.69 -1.32
C LEU A 54 10.67 -4.09 -0.83
N ALA A 55 11.17 -3.03 -1.48
CA ALA A 55 12.42 -2.37 -1.06
C ALA A 55 12.26 -1.37 0.09
N TRP A 56 11.06 -0.81 0.27
CA TRP A 56 10.87 0.33 1.16
C TRP A 56 9.95 0.06 2.36
N THR A 57 9.12 -0.98 2.31
CA THR A 57 8.10 -1.23 3.34
C THR A 57 7.92 -2.70 3.67
N GLU A 58 7.32 -2.97 4.83
CA GLU A 58 6.93 -4.32 5.25
C GLU A 58 5.50 -4.68 4.80
N VAL A 59 4.69 -3.66 4.49
CA VAL A 59 3.28 -3.80 4.12
C VAL A 59 2.96 -2.90 2.92
N LEU A 60 2.27 -3.47 1.94
CA LEU A 60 1.58 -2.75 0.87
C LEU A 60 0.07 -2.78 1.14
N LEU A 61 -0.53 -1.60 1.30
CA LEU A 61 -1.98 -1.45 1.41
C LEU A 61 -2.59 -1.16 0.04
N THR A 62 -3.59 -1.94 -0.35
CA THR A 62 -4.30 -1.75 -1.63
C THR A 62 -5.79 -1.97 -1.46
N LEU A 63 -6.61 -1.28 -2.26
CA LEU A 63 -8.04 -1.61 -2.44
C LEU A 63 -8.26 -2.52 -3.65
N ASP A 64 -7.29 -2.57 -4.56
CA ASP A 64 -7.37 -3.39 -5.75
C ASP A 64 -6.85 -4.80 -5.45
N LYS A 65 -7.75 -5.68 -5.02
CA LYS A 65 -7.38 -7.06 -4.75
C LYS A 65 -7.07 -7.82 -6.04
N PHE A 66 -7.66 -7.44 -7.17
CA PHE A 66 -7.61 -8.23 -8.40
C PHE A 66 -6.28 -8.06 -9.12
N ASP A 67 -5.78 -6.83 -9.20
CA ASP A 67 -4.49 -6.54 -9.83
C ASP A 67 -3.30 -7.17 -9.06
N PHE A 68 -3.52 -7.60 -7.81
CA PHE A 68 -2.57 -8.35 -6.97
C PHE A 68 -3.06 -9.74 -6.53
N ALA A 69 -4.17 -10.25 -7.08
CA ALA A 69 -4.85 -11.46 -6.56
C ALA A 69 -4.01 -12.73 -6.70
N ASP A 70 -3.14 -12.79 -7.70
CA ASP A 70 -2.27 -13.95 -7.95
C ASP A 70 -1.08 -14.03 -6.97
N VAL A 71 -0.95 -13.06 -6.05
CA VAL A 71 -0.01 -13.12 -4.94
C VAL A 71 -0.58 -14.12 -3.92
N LEU A 72 -0.35 -15.41 -4.19
CA LEU A 72 -0.79 -16.55 -3.39
C LEU A 72 -0.64 -16.26 -1.89
N GLY A 73 -1.75 -16.15 -1.17
CA GLY A 73 -1.78 -15.98 0.29
C GLY A 73 -1.62 -14.55 0.81
N GLY A 74 -1.47 -13.55 -0.07
CA GLY A 74 -1.35 -12.14 0.33
C GLY A 74 0.07 -11.70 0.71
N GLU A 75 1.10 -12.42 0.25
CA GLU A 75 2.50 -12.05 0.45
C GLU A 75 3.34 -12.15 -0.83
N PHE A 76 4.17 -11.15 -1.09
CA PHE A 76 5.10 -11.09 -2.23
C PHE A 76 6.55 -11.06 -1.72
N TYR A 77 7.25 -12.20 -1.77
CA TYR A 77 8.62 -12.34 -1.21
C TYR A 77 8.77 -11.81 0.23
N GLY A 78 7.75 -12.01 1.08
CA GLY A 78 7.73 -11.53 2.47
C GLY A 78 7.11 -10.13 2.66
N LEU A 79 6.87 -9.38 1.59
CA LEU A 79 6.04 -8.16 1.64
C LEU A 79 4.58 -8.56 1.85
N ARG A 80 3.94 -8.04 2.90
CA ARG A 80 2.53 -8.31 3.17
C ARG A 80 1.65 -7.40 2.32
N VAL A 81 0.77 -7.96 1.51
CA VAL A 81 -0.18 -7.23 0.68
C VAL A 81 -1.56 -7.33 1.32
N LEU A 82 -2.05 -6.23 1.87
CA LEU A 82 -3.25 -6.21 2.71
C LEU A 82 -4.30 -5.22 2.20
N LEU A 83 -5.56 -5.57 2.40
CA LEU A 83 -6.66 -4.62 2.34
C LEU A 83 -6.66 -3.77 3.62
N PRO A 84 -7.09 -2.48 3.57
CA PRO A 84 -7.10 -1.61 4.74
C PRO A 84 -7.83 -2.21 5.95
N TYR A 85 -8.96 -2.90 5.75
CA TYR A 85 -9.69 -3.52 6.86
C TYR A 85 -8.92 -4.67 7.52
N GLN A 86 -8.06 -5.39 6.78
CA GLN A 86 -7.25 -6.47 7.33
C GLN A 86 -6.17 -5.90 8.24
N LEU A 87 -5.50 -4.82 7.82
CA LEU A 87 -4.53 -4.13 8.67
C LEU A 87 -5.19 -3.63 9.95
N LEU A 88 -6.34 -2.95 9.86
CA LEU A 88 -7.05 -2.47 11.06
C LEU A 88 -7.42 -3.61 12.03
N GLY A 89 -7.80 -4.78 11.51
CA GLY A 89 -8.07 -5.96 12.33
C GLY A 89 -6.83 -6.48 13.05
N LEU A 90 -5.67 -6.49 12.36
CA LEU A 90 -4.38 -6.89 12.93
C LEU A 90 -3.92 -5.92 14.02
N GLU A 91 -4.00 -4.61 13.76
CA GLU A 91 -3.63 -3.57 14.70
C GLU A 91 -4.49 -3.60 15.98
N ARG A 92 -5.80 -3.82 15.84
CA ARG A 92 -6.71 -3.99 16.98
C ARG A 92 -6.38 -5.25 17.79
N SER A 93 -6.13 -6.37 17.11
CA SER A 93 -5.76 -7.63 17.77
C SER A 93 -4.43 -7.53 18.52
N ALA A 94 -3.55 -6.62 18.08
CA ALA A 94 -2.28 -6.31 18.72
C ALA A 94 -2.36 -5.19 19.77
N GLY A 95 -3.54 -4.64 20.05
CA GLY A 95 -3.75 -3.59 21.07
C GLY A 95 -3.19 -2.21 20.71
N ARG A 96 -2.98 -1.93 19.41
CA ARG A 96 -2.48 -0.62 18.93
C ARG A 96 -3.58 0.32 18.43
N LEU A 97 -4.82 -0.18 18.36
CA LEU A 97 -6.05 0.54 17.98
C LEU A 97 -7.23 0.12 18.84
#